data_AF-A0A662NKV5-F1
#
_entry.id   AF-A0A662NKV5-F1
#
_cell.length_a   1.000
_cell.length_b   1.000
_cell.length_c   1.000
_cell.angle_alpha   90.00
_cell.angle_beta   90.00
_cell.angle_gamma   90.00
#
_symmetry.space_group_name_H-M   'P 1'
#
loop_
_entity.id
_entity.type
_entity.pdbx_description
1 polymer ?
#
loop_
_entity_poly.entity_id
_entity_poly.type
_entity_poly.pdbx_seq_one_letter_code
_entity_poly.pdbx_strand_id
1 'polypeptide(L)'
;MAQKISDSLESAMKRNPHLRKYVKEFVRVYGKMPEFHVQLDRSMKDIKYPNVLYPVGDPIFVHIYGDPKTEKRYIVIEPRIENAEEKEKYEIIKDKILELAPSKVIPEGKEEFEVFLDQLYEEALKKLKGNGGFLSRNKVQLTQEEIEKFRYLIKRDIIGIGPLEVLLRDPYIEDIHIIGADHVSLIHKIFDALPTNITFESNIVLADYFKTLSERIGRPVSDKTPIVDGTLPDGSRINIIYSPDVSIKGPSATIRKFSATPLSVVQLVKWNTFSAEIAAYLWL
;
A
#
# COMPACT_ATOMS: atom_id res chain seq x y z
N MET A 1 17.40 -6.04 -2.67
CA MET A 1 17.44 -6.60 -4.06
C MET A 1 16.69 -5.64 -4.98
N ALA A 2 17.32 -5.17 -6.07
CA ALA A 2 16.68 -4.26 -7.02
C ALA A 2 15.53 -4.98 -7.76
N GLN A 3 14.28 -4.56 -7.53
CA GLN A 3 13.11 -5.07 -8.26
C GLN A 3 13.24 -4.71 -9.73
N LYS A 4 13.17 -5.73 -10.60
CA LYS A 4 13.14 -5.57 -12.07
C LYS A 4 11.83 -4.91 -12.47
N ILE A 5 11.79 -3.58 -12.46
CA ILE A 5 10.73 -2.81 -13.11
C ILE A 5 10.57 -3.37 -14.52
N SER A 6 9.38 -3.86 -14.86
CA SER A 6 9.11 -4.35 -16.20
C SER A 6 9.13 -3.17 -17.15
N ASP A 7 10.01 -3.20 -18.16
CA ASP A 7 10.14 -2.11 -19.13
C ASP A 7 8.87 -1.92 -20.00
N SER A 8 7.97 -2.91 -20.05
CA SER A 8 6.71 -2.84 -20.80
C SER A 8 5.50 -3.36 -20.01
N LEU A 9 4.31 -2.85 -20.38
CA LEU A 9 3.02 -3.27 -19.83
C LEU A 9 2.76 -4.77 -20.06
N GLU A 10 3.07 -5.29 -21.25
CA GLU A 10 2.85 -6.70 -21.56
C GLU A 10 3.68 -7.64 -20.68
N SER A 11 4.94 -7.28 -20.45
CA SER A 11 5.82 -8.04 -19.54
C SER A 11 5.31 -7.93 -18.10
N ALA A 12 4.83 -6.76 -17.68
CA ALA A 12 4.24 -6.57 -16.34
C ALA A 12 3.00 -7.47 -16.16
N MET A 13 2.11 -7.50 -17.15
CA MET A 13 0.89 -8.33 -17.16
C MET A 13 1.20 -9.83 -17.21
N LYS A 14 2.30 -10.26 -17.84
CA LYS A 14 2.72 -11.67 -17.84
C LYS A 14 3.14 -12.13 -16.44
N ARG A 15 3.85 -11.27 -15.70
CA ARG A 15 4.34 -11.57 -14.34
C ARG A 15 3.28 -11.38 -13.25
N ASN A 16 2.29 -10.51 -13.49
CA ASN A 16 1.32 -10.09 -12.49
C ASN A 16 -0.12 -10.45 -12.92
N PRO A 17 -0.67 -11.61 -12.49
CA PRO A 17 -2.01 -12.05 -12.87
C PRO A 17 -3.13 -11.05 -12.52
N HIS A 18 -3.04 -10.39 -11.36
CA HIS A 18 -4.00 -9.39 -10.91
C HIS A 18 -3.99 -8.14 -11.81
N LEU A 19 -2.80 -7.66 -12.22
CA LEU A 19 -2.69 -6.56 -13.17
C LEU A 19 -3.33 -6.93 -14.51
N ARG A 20 -3.03 -8.14 -15.01
CA ARG A 20 -3.60 -8.64 -16.27
C ARG A 20 -5.12 -8.71 -16.21
N LYS A 21 -5.68 -9.21 -15.10
CA LYS A 21 -7.13 -9.29 -14.87
C LYS A 21 -7.75 -7.89 -14.89
N TYR A 22 -7.16 -6.96 -14.13
CA TYR A 22 -7.61 -5.57 -14.06
C TYR A 22 -7.60 -4.88 -15.44
N VAL A 23 -6.49 -4.94 -16.18
CA VAL A 23 -6.38 -4.27 -17.49
C VAL A 23 -7.39 -4.85 -18.49
N LYS A 24 -7.57 -6.17 -18.53
CA LYS A 24 -8.57 -6.81 -19.40
C LYS A 24 -9.99 -6.36 -19.07
N GLU A 25 -10.32 -6.29 -17.79
CA GLU A 25 -11.63 -5.83 -17.34
C GLU A 25 -11.84 -4.33 -17.65
N PHE A 26 -10.82 -3.51 -17.40
CA PHE A 26 -10.86 -2.08 -17.71
C PHE A 26 -11.09 -1.82 -19.21
N VAL A 27 -10.33 -2.50 -20.09
CA VAL A 27 -10.50 -2.39 -21.55
C VAL A 27 -11.91 -2.85 -21.97
N ARG A 28 -12.43 -3.92 -21.36
CA ARG A 28 -13.78 -4.41 -21.64
C ARG A 28 -14.87 -3.39 -21.26
N VAL A 29 -14.71 -2.67 -20.15
CA VAL A 29 -15.71 -1.72 -19.63
C VAL A 29 -15.61 -0.36 -20.33
N TYR A 30 -14.40 0.16 -20.50
CA TYR A 30 -14.17 1.53 -20.96
C TYR A 30 -13.74 1.64 -22.43
N GLY A 31 -13.38 0.53 -23.08
CA GLY A 31 -12.94 0.49 -24.47
C GLY A 31 -11.60 1.19 -24.72
N LYS A 32 -10.83 1.49 -23.66
CA LYS A 32 -9.56 2.21 -23.73
C LYS A 32 -8.45 1.42 -23.04
N MET A 33 -7.25 1.47 -23.61
CA MET A 33 -6.06 0.88 -23.02
C MET A 33 -5.38 1.91 -22.10
N PRO A 34 -4.99 1.57 -20.86
CA PRO A 34 -4.20 2.45 -20.02
C PRO A 34 -2.83 2.76 -20.64
N GLU A 35 -2.40 4.01 -20.54
CA GLU A 35 -1.06 4.44 -20.95
C GLU A 35 -0.07 4.05 -19.86
N PHE A 36 0.86 3.13 -20.17
CA PHE A 36 1.82 2.63 -19.20
C PHE A 36 3.07 3.51 -19.15
N HIS A 37 3.35 4.06 -17.97
CA HIS A 37 4.52 4.89 -17.70
C HIS A 37 5.35 4.28 -16.58
N VAL A 38 6.66 4.16 -16.79
CA VAL A 38 7.58 3.71 -15.73
C VAL A 38 7.80 4.81 -14.68
N GLN A 39 7.82 6.07 -15.12
CA GLN A 39 7.90 7.25 -14.27
C GLN A 39 6.95 8.33 -14.81
N LEU A 40 6.45 9.17 -13.91
CA LEU A 40 5.54 10.25 -14.26
C LEU A 40 6.28 11.56 -14.48
N ASP A 41 5.79 12.35 -15.42
CA ASP A 41 6.31 13.68 -15.72
C ASP A 41 5.38 14.76 -15.13
N ARG A 42 5.94 15.87 -14.65
CA ARG A 42 5.17 16.99 -14.09
C ARG A 42 4.25 17.65 -15.11
N SER A 43 4.58 17.59 -16.40
CA SER A 43 3.73 18.07 -17.50
C SER A 43 2.39 17.35 -17.58
N MET A 44 2.27 16.16 -16.98
CA MET A 44 1.00 15.43 -16.91
C MET A 44 -0.05 16.11 -16.01
N LYS A 45 0.32 17.14 -15.25
CA LYS A 45 -0.61 17.91 -14.41
C LYS A 45 -1.77 18.51 -15.20
N ASP A 46 -1.53 18.89 -16.45
CA ASP A 46 -2.52 19.55 -17.30
C ASP A 46 -3.50 18.55 -17.96
N ILE A 47 -3.29 17.24 -17.77
CA ILE A 47 -4.18 16.21 -18.32
C ILE A 47 -5.49 16.19 -17.52
N LYS A 48 -6.55 16.73 -18.15
CA LYS A 48 -7.88 16.79 -17.54
C LYS A 48 -8.49 15.42 -17.24
N TYR A 49 -8.29 14.45 -18.13
CA TYR A 49 -8.84 13.09 -18.07
C TYR A 49 -7.72 12.06 -18.19
N PRO A 50 -6.94 11.84 -17.12
CA PRO A 50 -5.81 10.92 -17.16
C PRO A 50 -6.29 9.47 -17.35
N ASN A 51 -5.43 8.68 -17.98
CA ASN A 51 -5.58 7.23 -18.16
C ASN A 51 -4.18 6.60 -18.03
N VAL A 52 -3.54 6.87 -16.90
CA VAL A 52 -2.10 6.69 -16.68
C VAL A 52 -1.87 5.56 -15.68
N LEU A 53 -1.24 4.48 -16.14
CA LEU A 53 -0.90 3.30 -15.34
C LEU A 53 0.62 3.27 -15.10
N TYR A 54 1.04 3.12 -13.85
CA TYR A 54 2.46 3.04 -13.53
C TYR A 54 2.75 2.04 -12.39
N PRO A 55 3.95 1.45 -12.35
CA PRO A 55 4.37 0.60 -11.26
C PRO A 55 4.82 1.44 -10.06
N VAL A 56 4.42 1.04 -8.85
CA VAL A 56 4.98 1.57 -7.59
C VAL A 56 6.10 0.68 -7.07
N GLY A 57 6.04 -0.62 -7.39
CA GLY A 57 7.05 -1.63 -7.09
C GLY A 57 6.40 -3.00 -7.14
N ASP A 58 7.00 -4.00 -7.78
CA ASP A 58 6.32 -5.29 -8.00
C ASP A 58 5.87 -5.91 -6.65
N PRO A 59 4.62 -6.41 -6.53
CA PRO A 59 3.57 -6.55 -7.56
C PRO A 59 2.55 -5.39 -7.61
N ILE A 60 2.88 -4.19 -7.14
CA ILE A 60 1.97 -3.05 -6.95
C ILE A 60 2.00 -2.10 -8.16
N PHE A 61 0.80 -1.79 -8.65
CA PHE A 61 0.57 -0.83 -9.73
C PHE A 61 -0.52 0.16 -9.33
N VAL A 62 -0.50 1.31 -9.97
CA VAL A 62 -1.47 2.39 -9.76
C VAL A 62 -1.98 2.84 -11.11
N HIS A 63 -3.29 3.01 -11.21
CA HIS A 63 -3.95 3.60 -12.36
C HIS A 63 -4.65 4.90 -11.95
N ILE A 64 -4.17 6.02 -12.48
CA ILE A 64 -4.84 7.31 -12.37
C ILE A 64 -5.79 7.42 -13.55
N TYR A 65 -7.09 7.38 -13.25
CA TYR A 65 -8.13 7.39 -14.26
C TYR A 65 -9.13 8.50 -13.98
N GLY A 66 -9.52 9.25 -15.00
CA GLY A 66 -10.66 10.15 -14.97
C GLY A 66 -11.28 10.29 -16.35
N ASP A 67 -12.59 10.49 -16.41
CA ASP A 67 -13.31 10.75 -17.65
C ASP A 67 -14.31 11.90 -17.50
N PRO A 68 -14.94 12.40 -18.58
CA PRO A 68 -15.89 13.52 -18.46
C PRO A 68 -17.11 13.26 -17.58
N LYS A 69 -17.38 11.99 -17.21
CA LYS A 69 -18.55 11.58 -16.44
C LYS A 69 -18.22 11.27 -14.98
N THR A 70 -16.96 11.03 -14.67
CA THR A 70 -16.48 10.55 -13.37
C THR A 70 -15.37 11.44 -12.85
N GLU A 71 -15.33 11.62 -11.54
CA GLU A 71 -14.19 12.28 -10.90
C GLU A 71 -12.88 11.50 -11.18
N LYS A 72 -11.74 12.20 -11.18
CA LYS A 72 -10.43 11.54 -11.25
C LYS A 72 -10.25 10.67 -10.01
N ARG A 73 -9.72 9.45 -10.17
CA ARG A 73 -9.49 8.49 -9.09
C ARG A 73 -8.08 7.93 -9.13
N TYR A 74 -7.59 7.59 -7.94
CA TYR A 74 -6.36 6.83 -7.75
C TYR A 74 -6.73 5.36 -7.50
N ILE A 75 -6.47 4.49 -8.48
CA ILE A 75 -6.86 3.08 -8.40
C ILE A 75 -5.65 2.23 -8.09
N VAL A 76 -5.63 1.66 -6.88
CA VAL A 76 -4.64 0.68 -6.44
C VAL A 76 -4.92 -0.67 -7.07
N ILE A 77 -3.88 -1.24 -7.68
CA ILE A 77 -3.89 -2.56 -8.32
C ILE A 77 -2.80 -3.40 -7.65
N GLU A 78 -3.22 -4.26 -6.73
CA GLU A 78 -2.36 -5.19 -6.01
C GLU A 78 -3.05 -6.57 -5.94
N PRO A 79 -2.32 -7.64 -5.61
CA PRO A 79 -2.96 -8.93 -5.30
C PRO A 79 -3.93 -8.77 -4.13
N ARG A 80 -5.17 -9.22 -4.29
CA ARG A 80 -6.23 -9.21 -3.27
C ARG A 80 -6.87 -10.59 -3.16
N ILE A 81 -7.47 -10.87 -2.02
CA ILE A 81 -8.30 -12.05 -1.79
C ILE A 81 -9.62 -11.82 -2.53
N GLU A 82 -9.98 -12.71 -3.45
CA GLU A 82 -11.11 -12.49 -4.36
C GLU A 82 -12.40 -13.23 -3.96
N ASN A 83 -12.26 -14.31 -3.20
CA ASN A 83 -13.40 -15.17 -2.85
C ASN A 83 -13.22 -15.82 -1.47
N ALA A 84 -14.29 -16.42 -0.96
CA ALA A 84 -14.32 -17.03 0.37
C ALA A 84 -13.35 -18.22 0.50
N GLU A 85 -13.13 -18.97 -0.58
CA GLU A 85 -12.19 -20.11 -0.60
C GLU A 85 -10.75 -19.61 -0.43
N GLU A 86 -10.34 -18.57 -1.18
CA GLU A 86 -9.03 -17.93 -1.02
C GLU A 86 -8.87 -17.37 0.40
N LYS A 87 -9.93 -16.79 0.98
CA LYS A 87 -9.92 -16.28 2.35
C LYS A 87 -9.66 -17.39 3.36
N GLU A 88 -10.33 -18.52 3.23
CA GLU A 88 -10.13 -19.68 4.10
C GLU A 88 -8.70 -20.21 4.00
N LYS A 89 -8.18 -20.37 2.78
CA LYS A 89 -6.79 -20.80 2.55
C LYS A 89 -5.78 -19.82 3.16
N TYR A 90 -6.03 -18.52 3.01
CA TYR A 90 -5.18 -17.46 3.57
C TYR A 90 -5.13 -17.53 5.10
N GLU A 91 -6.28 -17.63 5.77
CA GLU A 91 -6.33 -17.72 7.23
C GLU A 91 -5.65 -19.02 7.73
N ILE A 92 -5.82 -20.15 7.07
CA ILE A 92 -5.12 -21.40 7.45
C ILE A 92 -3.59 -21.23 7.41
N ILE A 93 -3.06 -20.56 6.38
CA ILE A 93 -1.61 -20.32 6.28
C ILE A 93 -1.16 -19.34 7.36
N LYS A 94 -1.92 -18.27 7.60
CA LYS A 94 -1.63 -17.25 8.60
C LYS A 94 -1.63 -17.84 10.01
N ASP A 95 -2.65 -18.62 10.38
CA ASP A 95 -2.71 -19.34 11.64
C ASP A 95 -1.51 -20.26 11.81
N LYS A 96 -1.12 -20.96 10.74
CA LYS A 96 0.06 -21.81 10.78
C LYS A 96 1.35 -21.05 11.02
N ILE A 97 1.49 -19.85 10.47
CA ILE A 97 2.65 -18.98 10.73
C ILE A 97 2.64 -18.52 12.20
N LEU A 98 1.48 -18.15 12.74
CA LEU A 98 1.33 -17.74 14.14
C LEU A 98 1.64 -18.88 15.11
N GLU A 99 1.32 -20.14 14.78
CA GLU A 99 1.72 -21.30 15.58
C GLU A 99 3.24 -21.51 15.61
N LEU A 100 3.93 -21.21 14.51
CA LEU A 100 5.38 -21.43 14.37
C LEU A 100 6.20 -20.29 14.97
N ALA A 101 5.68 -19.06 14.96
CA ALA A 101 6.41 -17.87 15.37
C ALA A 101 6.96 -17.90 16.81
N PRO A 102 6.22 -18.35 17.85
CA PRO A 102 6.70 -18.34 19.24
C PRO A 102 7.93 -19.21 19.50
N SER A 103 8.16 -20.22 18.64
CA SER A 103 9.27 -21.15 18.78
C SER A 103 10.59 -20.64 18.20
N LYS A 104 10.60 -19.44 17.60
CA LYS A 104 11.77 -18.88 16.92
C LYS A 104 12.22 -17.56 17.51
N VAL A 105 13.49 -17.24 17.29
CA VAL A 105 14.07 -15.94 17.65
C VAL A 105 13.57 -14.89 16.66
N ILE A 106 12.99 -13.81 17.18
CA ILE A 106 12.51 -12.70 16.37
C ILE A 106 13.68 -11.76 16.09
N PRO A 107 14.06 -11.52 14.82
CA PRO A 107 15.11 -10.58 14.49
C PRO A 107 14.66 -9.13 14.71
N GLU A 108 15.60 -8.24 15.01
CA GLU A 108 15.33 -6.81 15.25
C GLU A 108 15.35 -5.99 13.96
N GLY A 109 16.15 -6.39 12.96
CA GLY A 109 16.30 -5.68 11.70
C GLY A 109 15.17 -5.95 10.71
N LYS A 110 14.70 -4.91 10.00
CA LYS A 110 13.62 -5.04 9.00
C LYS A 110 13.94 -6.05 7.90
N GLU A 111 15.15 -6.00 7.34
CA GLU A 111 15.56 -6.91 6.26
C GLU A 111 15.66 -8.36 6.75
N GLU A 112 16.20 -8.56 7.96
CA GLU A 112 16.28 -9.88 8.61
C GLU A 112 14.88 -10.42 8.92
N PHE A 113 13.97 -9.55 9.35
CA PHE A 113 12.57 -9.91 9.61
C PHE A 113 11.82 -10.30 8.34
N GLU A 114 12.10 -9.66 7.20
CA GLU A 114 11.57 -10.09 5.90
C GLU A 114 12.03 -11.51 5.53
N VAL A 115 13.31 -11.82 5.72
CA VAL A 115 13.86 -13.15 5.46
C VAL A 115 13.28 -14.18 6.43
N PHE A 116 13.14 -13.82 7.71
CA PHE A 116 12.52 -14.65 8.73
C PHE A 116 11.08 -15.02 8.40
N LEU A 117 10.28 -14.03 7.95
CA LEU A 117 8.89 -14.25 7.57
C LEU A 117 8.79 -15.15 6.32
N ASP A 118 9.69 -15.01 5.34
CA ASP A 118 9.76 -15.93 4.20
C ASP A 118 10.05 -17.37 4.65
N GLN A 119 10.96 -17.58 5.59
CA GLN A 119 11.27 -18.91 6.12
C GLN A 119 10.07 -19.53 6.85
N LEU A 120 9.35 -18.73 7.65
CA LEU A 120 8.12 -19.17 8.31
C LEU A 120 7.03 -19.55 7.31
N TYR A 121 6.86 -18.73 6.28
CA TYR A 121 5.88 -18.97 5.22
C TYR A 121 6.18 -20.29 4.49
N GLU A 122 7.44 -20.53 4.10
CA GLU A 122 7.85 -21.79 3.46
C GLU A 122 7.68 -23.01 4.37
N GLU A 123 7.98 -22.88 5.67
CA GLU A 123 7.77 -23.95 6.64
C GLU A 123 6.28 -24.28 6.82
N ALA A 124 5.43 -23.25 6.90
CA ALA A 124 3.98 -23.41 6.96
C ALA A 124 3.46 -24.18 5.74
N LEU A 125 3.89 -23.80 4.54
CA LEU A 125 3.54 -24.51 3.30
C LEU A 125 4.00 -25.97 3.30
N LYS A 126 5.23 -26.25 3.76
CA LYS A 126 5.75 -27.62 3.86
C LYS A 126 4.92 -28.47 4.82
N LYS A 127 4.53 -27.94 5.99
CA LYS A 127 3.70 -28.67 6.96
C LYS A 127 2.28 -28.92 6.44
N LEU A 128 1.71 -27.97 5.69
CA LEU A 128 0.40 -28.14 5.05
C LEU A 128 0.43 -29.17 3.90
N LYS A 129 1.55 -29.28 3.17
CA LYS A 129 1.75 -30.29 2.12
C LYS A 129 2.16 -31.68 2.67
N GLY A 130 2.86 -31.72 3.80
CA GLY A 130 3.62 -32.89 4.28
C GLY A 130 2.86 -33.94 5.10
N ASN A 131 1.61 -33.71 5.50
CA ASN A 131 0.85 -34.70 6.28
C ASN A 131 0.10 -35.71 5.38
N GLY A 132 0.86 -36.58 4.71
CA GLY A 132 0.39 -37.76 3.98
C GLY A 132 0.10 -38.99 4.87
N GLY A 133 -0.34 -38.78 6.11
CA GLY A 133 -0.82 -39.85 7.00
C GLY A 133 -2.34 -39.86 7.10
N PHE A 134 -2.92 -41.05 7.28
CA PHE A 134 -4.35 -41.44 7.21
C PHE A 134 -5.36 -40.64 8.08
N LEU A 135 -4.96 -39.56 8.75
CA LEU A 135 -5.75 -38.79 9.72
C LEU A 135 -5.78 -37.27 9.50
N SER A 136 -5.18 -36.73 8.42
CA SER A 136 -5.09 -35.27 8.25
C SER A 136 -6.24 -34.71 7.38
N ARG A 137 -7.26 -34.13 8.03
CA ARG A 137 -8.41 -33.46 7.40
C ARG A 137 -8.09 -32.16 6.63
N ASN A 138 -6.87 -31.61 6.74
CA ASN A 138 -6.51 -30.30 6.19
C ASN A 138 -5.42 -30.38 5.10
N LYS A 139 -5.69 -31.06 3.98
CA LYS A 139 -4.88 -30.87 2.76
C LYS A 139 -5.39 -29.64 2.02
N VAL A 140 -4.68 -28.53 2.14
CA VAL A 140 -5.00 -27.30 1.39
C VAL A 140 -4.33 -27.37 0.02
N GLN A 141 -5.12 -27.34 -1.05
CA GLN A 141 -4.61 -27.26 -2.41
C GLN A 141 -4.35 -25.79 -2.76
N LEU A 142 -3.10 -25.47 -3.06
CA LEU A 142 -2.63 -24.12 -3.39
C LEU A 142 -1.98 -24.14 -4.77
N THR A 143 -2.43 -23.25 -5.64
CA THR A 143 -1.79 -22.92 -6.91
C THR A 143 -0.55 -22.05 -6.68
N GLN A 144 0.35 -21.99 -7.67
CA GLN A 144 1.53 -21.12 -7.58
C GLN A 144 1.14 -19.64 -7.49
N GLU A 145 0.09 -19.22 -8.19
CA GLU A 145 -0.42 -17.84 -8.12
C GLU A 145 -0.95 -17.50 -6.72
N GLU A 146 -1.68 -18.42 -6.06
CA GLU A 146 -2.14 -18.24 -4.66
C GLU A 146 -0.96 -18.14 -3.69
N ILE A 147 0.09 -18.96 -3.88
CA ILE A 147 1.29 -18.93 -3.04
C ILE A 147 1.96 -17.55 -3.08
N GLU A 148 2.19 -17.01 -4.28
CA GLU A 148 2.84 -15.71 -4.43
C GLU A 148 1.95 -14.56 -3.94
N LYS A 149 0.63 -14.64 -4.23
CA LYS A 149 -0.39 -13.70 -3.73
C LYS A 149 -0.39 -13.64 -2.20
N PHE A 150 -0.49 -14.79 -1.53
CA PHE A 150 -0.56 -14.85 -0.07
C PHE A 150 0.75 -14.44 0.58
N ARG A 151 1.89 -14.78 -0.02
CA ARG A 151 3.21 -14.30 0.44
C ARG A 151 3.26 -12.77 0.45
N TYR A 152 2.82 -12.13 -0.63
CA TYR A 152 2.75 -10.67 -0.71
C TYR A 152 1.85 -10.09 0.38
N LEU A 153 0.63 -10.60 0.52
CA LEU A 153 -0.35 -10.11 1.50
C LEU A 153 0.15 -10.22 2.95
N ILE A 154 0.73 -11.37 3.30
CA ILE A 154 1.27 -11.61 4.65
C ILE A 154 2.42 -10.64 4.96
N LYS A 155 3.35 -10.43 4.01
CA LYS A 155 4.42 -9.45 4.18
C LYS A 155 3.88 -8.04 4.32
N ARG A 156 2.92 -7.66 3.47
CA ARG A 156 2.28 -6.35 3.49
C ARG A 156 1.61 -6.07 4.84
N ASP A 157 0.92 -7.06 5.40
CA ASP A 157 0.13 -6.89 6.62
C ASP A 157 0.99 -6.96 7.89
N ILE A 158 1.98 -7.86 7.95
CA ILE A 158 2.85 -8.05 9.13
C ILE A 158 3.99 -7.03 9.18
N ILE A 159 4.68 -6.82 8.04
CA ILE A 159 5.88 -5.97 7.97
C ILE A 159 5.50 -4.55 7.57
N GLY A 160 4.69 -4.43 6.51
CA GLY A 160 4.15 -3.14 6.06
C GLY A 160 3.05 -2.62 6.97
N ILE A 161 2.31 -1.63 6.50
CA ILE A 161 1.11 -1.10 7.19
C ILE A 161 -0.20 -1.58 6.54
N GLY A 162 -0.21 -2.81 6.01
CA GLY A 162 -1.42 -3.39 5.45
C GLY A 162 -1.94 -2.63 4.22
N PRO A 163 -3.26 -2.33 4.12
CA PRO A 163 -3.85 -1.74 2.91
C PRO A 163 -3.26 -0.40 2.47
N LEU A 164 -2.71 0.39 3.40
CA LEU A 164 -2.12 1.70 3.12
C LEU A 164 -0.66 1.62 2.62
N GLU A 165 -0.03 0.44 2.68
CA GLU A 165 1.36 0.24 2.27
C GLU A 165 1.61 0.71 0.83
N VAL A 166 0.64 0.50 -0.05
CA VAL A 166 0.71 0.95 -1.46
C VAL A 166 0.89 2.47 -1.55
N LEU A 167 0.15 3.22 -0.72
CA LEU A 167 0.21 4.68 -0.72
C LEU A 167 1.53 5.19 -0.11
N LEU A 168 2.06 4.49 0.89
CA LEU A 168 3.38 4.84 1.45
C LEU A 168 4.52 4.55 0.48
N ARG A 169 4.44 3.50 -0.32
CA ARG A 169 5.49 3.17 -1.29
C ARG A 169 5.54 4.11 -2.48
N ASP A 170 4.42 4.73 -2.84
CA ASP A 170 4.36 5.59 -4.02
C ASP A 170 5.08 6.95 -3.80
N PRO A 171 6.19 7.23 -4.50
CA PRO A 171 6.93 8.48 -4.34
C PRO A 171 6.16 9.73 -4.81
N TYR A 172 5.06 9.58 -5.55
CA TYR A 172 4.25 10.69 -6.05
C TYR A 172 3.16 11.17 -5.08
N ILE A 173 2.98 10.51 -3.93
CA ILE A 173 2.03 10.93 -2.89
C ILE A 173 2.71 11.89 -1.90
N GLU A 174 1.98 12.94 -1.51
CA GLU A 174 2.38 13.90 -0.46
C GLU A 174 1.63 13.63 0.84
N ASP A 175 0.30 13.70 0.79
CA ASP A 175 -0.58 13.55 1.94
C ASP A 175 -1.58 12.42 1.70
N ILE A 176 -1.92 11.68 2.76
CA ILE A 176 -2.98 10.66 2.77
C ILE A 176 -3.97 11.07 3.85
N HIS A 177 -5.25 11.10 3.50
CA HIS A 177 -6.35 11.46 4.38
C HIS A 177 -7.33 10.30 4.48
N ILE A 178 -7.68 9.94 5.71
CA ILE A 178 -8.60 8.84 6.02
C ILE A 178 -9.69 9.41 6.92
N ILE A 179 -10.95 9.29 6.50
CA ILE A 179 -12.11 9.81 7.24
C ILE A 179 -13.19 8.73 7.27
N GLY A 180 -13.18 7.92 8.33
CA GLY A 180 -14.05 6.75 8.42
C GLY A 180 -13.69 5.67 7.40
N ALA A 181 -14.46 4.60 7.40
CA ALA A 181 -14.16 3.38 6.64
C ALA A 181 -14.17 3.56 5.11
N ASP A 182 -15.00 4.47 4.60
CA ASP A 182 -15.24 4.59 3.16
C ASP A 182 -14.40 5.66 2.45
N HIS A 183 -13.74 6.55 3.19
CA HIS A 183 -13.08 7.72 2.60
C HIS A 183 -11.59 7.69 2.82
N VAL A 184 -10.86 7.07 1.89
CA VAL A 184 -9.41 7.21 1.76
C VAL A 184 -9.11 8.05 0.52
N SER A 185 -8.55 9.22 0.74
CA SER A 185 -8.10 10.14 -0.31
C SER A 185 -6.65 10.56 -0.09
N LEU A 186 -6.05 11.16 -1.10
CA LEU A 186 -4.65 11.57 -1.07
C LEU A 186 -4.43 12.84 -1.87
N ILE A 187 -3.28 13.48 -1.63
CA ILE A 187 -2.73 14.56 -2.46
C ILE A 187 -1.58 13.98 -3.28
N HIS A 188 -1.76 13.98 -4.61
CA HIS A 188 -0.75 13.53 -5.56
C HIS A 188 0.04 14.73 -6.10
N LYS A 189 1.37 14.62 -6.16
CA LYS A 189 2.30 15.68 -6.62
C LYS A 189 1.98 16.26 -8.01
N ILE A 190 1.29 15.47 -8.83
CA ILE A 190 0.98 15.81 -10.23
C ILE A 190 -0.52 16.01 -10.45
N PHE A 191 -1.38 15.19 -9.85
CA PHE A 191 -2.81 15.14 -10.18
C PHE A 191 -3.71 15.78 -9.11
N ASP A 192 -3.08 16.37 -8.09
CA ASP A 192 -3.67 16.98 -6.90
C ASP A 192 -4.54 15.96 -6.11
N ALA A 193 -5.64 16.41 -5.51
CA ALA A 193 -6.47 15.59 -4.65
C ALA A 193 -7.20 14.47 -5.43
N LEU A 194 -7.07 13.23 -4.96
CA LEU A 194 -7.71 12.06 -5.57
C LEU A 194 -8.33 11.13 -4.50
N PRO A 195 -9.59 10.69 -4.65
CA PRO A 195 -10.13 9.57 -3.90
C PRO A 195 -9.50 8.26 -4.39
N THR A 196 -9.39 7.29 -3.49
CA THR A 196 -8.84 5.96 -3.78
C THR A 196 -9.92 4.88 -3.83
N ASN A 197 -9.57 3.69 -4.31
CA ASN A 197 -10.38 2.47 -4.19
C ASN A 197 -10.07 1.64 -2.92
N ILE A 198 -9.34 2.21 -1.96
CA ILE A 198 -9.11 1.58 -0.66
C ILE A 198 -10.28 1.94 0.25
N THR A 199 -10.92 0.92 0.80
CA THR A 199 -11.97 1.05 1.81
C THR A 199 -11.76 0.02 2.91
N PHE A 200 -12.34 0.28 4.06
CA PHE A 200 -12.41 -0.64 5.20
C PHE A 200 -13.83 -1.18 5.32
N GLU A 201 -13.98 -2.40 5.83
CA GLU A 201 -15.29 -3.05 5.95
C GLU A 201 -16.23 -2.29 6.92
N SER A 202 -15.67 -1.70 7.98
CA SER A 202 -16.43 -0.91 8.93
C SER A 202 -15.53 0.02 9.73
N ASN A 203 -16.13 1.00 10.41
CA ASN A 203 -15.42 1.86 11.35
C ASN A 203 -14.80 1.07 12.52
N ILE A 204 -15.34 -0.10 12.87
CA ILE A 204 -14.79 -0.98 13.91
C ILE A 204 -13.46 -1.57 13.43
N VAL A 205 -13.43 -2.08 12.19
CA VAL A 205 -12.21 -2.62 11.58
C VAL A 205 -11.15 -1.53 11.40
N LEU A 206 -11.57 -0.32 11.00
CA LEU A 206 -10.66 0.82 10.89
C LEU A 206 -10.08 1.24 12.26
N ALA A 207 -10.91 1.25 13.31
CA ALA A 207 -10.46 1.56 14.66
C ALA A 207 -9.41 0.56 15.14
N ASP A 208 -9.66 -0.75 14.95
CA ASP A 208 -8.71 -1.81 15.33
C ASP A 208 -7.40 -1.72 14.53
N TYR A 209 -7.49 -1.38 13.25
CA TYR A 209 -6.33 -1.11 12.41
C TYR A 209 -5.51 0.07 12.96
N PHE A 210 -6.14 1.20 13.30
CA PHE A 210 -5.44 2.34 13.90
C PHE A 210 -4.86 2.02 15.27
N LYS A 211 -5.55 1.23 16.08
CA LYS A 211 -5.03 0.78 17.37
C LYS A 211 -3.75 -0.03 17.19
N THR A 212 -3.78 -1.06 16.35
CA THR A 212 -2.62 -1.89 16.04
C THR A 212 -1.46 -1.06 15.46
N LEU A 213 -1.77 -0.13 14.54
CA LEU A 213 -0.76 0.77 13.97
C LEU A 213 -0.14 1.69 15.03
N SER A 214 -0.96 2.23 15.93
CA SER A 214 -0.53 3.12 17.01
C SER A 214 0.39 2.42 18.02
N GLU A 215 0.14 1.14 18.30
CA GLU A 215 1.00 0.31 19.13
C GLU A 215 2.36 0.07 18.46
N ARG A 216 2.37 -0.21 17.15
CA ARG A 216 3.60 -0.41 16.37
C ARG A 216 4.49 0.84 16.28
N ILE A 217 3.91 2.04 16.26
CA ILE A 217 4.66 3.31 16.30
C ILE A 217 5.06 3.72 17.73
N GLY A 218 4.72 2.92 18.75
CA GLY A 218 5.05 3.20 20.16
C GLY A 218 4.21 4.29 20.81
N ARG A 219 3.05 4.62 20.23
CA ARG A 219 2.12 5.67 20.72
C ARG A 219 0.69 5.12 20.72
N PRO A 220 0.32 4.25 21.66
CA PRO A 220 -0.98 3.58 21.64
C PRO A 220 -2.14 4.59 21.82
N VAL A 221 -3.14 4.49 20.96
CA VAL A 221 -4.42 5.21 21.07
C VAL A 221 -5.36 4.49 22.04
N SER A 222 -6.25 5.25 22.67
CA SER A 222 -7.34 4.72 23.50
C SER A 222 -8.51 5.69 23.53
N ASP A 223 -9.67 5.30 24.04
CA ASP A 223 -10.78 6.25 24.23
C ASP A 223 -10.43 7.38 25.21
N LYS A 224 -9.52 7.13 26.16
CA LYS A 224 -9.00 8.16 27.07
C LYS A 224 -8.02 9.11 26.38
N THR A 225 -7.26 8.62 25.40
CA THR A 225 -6.26 9.38 24.63
C THR A 225 -6.51 9.18 23.13
N PRO A 226 -7.60 9.76 22.59
CA PRO A 226 -8.09 9.43 21.27
C PRO A 226 -7.33 10.13 20.14
N ILE A 227 -6.50 11.13 20.44
CA ILE A 227 -5.70 11.87 19.48
C ILE A 227 -4.23 11.57 19.74
N VAL A 228 -3.52 11.09 18.73
CA VAL A 228 -2.10 10.74 18.83
C VAL A 228 -1.34 11.20 17.59
N ASP A 229 -0.16 11.78 17.82
CA ASP A 229 0.84 12.04 16.80
C ASP A 229 2.00 11.05 16.91
N GLY A 230 2.52 10.61 15.78
CA GLY A 230 3.67 9.71 15.72
C GLY A 230 4.42 9.76 14.40
N THR A 231 5.36 8.83 14.25
CA THR A 231 6.20 8.70 13.06
C THR A 231 6.18 7.25 12.60
N LEU A 232 5.92 7.07 11.32
CA LEU A 232 5.92 5.77 10.67
C LEU A 232 7.35 5.29 10.39
N PRO A 233 7.57 3.99 10.13
CA PRO A 233 8.92 3.44 9.88
C PRO A 233 9.65 4.05 8.69
N ASP A 234 8.94 4.64 7.72
CA ASP A 234 9.50 5.36 6.57
C ASP A 234 9.88 6.83 6.89
N GLY A 235 9.62 7.28 8.12
CA GLY A 235 9.83 8.66 8.57
C GLY A 235 8.61 9.57 8.38
N SER A 236 7.55 9.10 7.72
CA SER A 236 6.32 9.89 7.50
C SER A 236 5.64 10.22 8.84
N ARG A 237 5.05 11.41 8.94
CA ARG A 237 4.30 11.82 10.14
C ARG A 237 2.88 11.31 10.04
N ILE A 238 2.34 10.80 11.14
CA ILE A 238 0.96 10.36 11.23
C ILE A 238 0.26 11.04 12.41
N ASN A 239 -0.95 11.53 12.17
CA ASN A 239 -1.89 11.97 13.17
C ASN A 239 -3.11 11.05 13.12
N ILE A 240 -3.51 10.48 14.26
CA ILE A 240 -4.65 9.55 14.38
C ILE A 240 -5.68 10.17 15.32
N ILE A 241 -6.95 10.13 14.93
CA ILE A 241 -8.12 10.43 15.76
C ILE A 241 -8.98 9.15 15.83
N TYR A 242 -8.82 8.40 16.91
CA TYR A 242 -9.35 7.05 17.08
C TYR A 242 -10.84 7.00 17.45
N SER A 243 -11.26 7.80 18.44
CA SER A 243 -12.58 7.64 19.05
C SER A 243 -13.70 8.25 18.20
N PRO A 244 -14.86 7.56 18.05
CA PRO A 244 -16.03 8.11 17.38
C PRO A 244 -16.63 9.32 18.12
N ASP A 245 -16.38 9.46 19.42
CA ASP A 245 -16.85 10.60 20.21
C ASP A 245 -16.13 11.91 19.84
N VAL A 246 -14.93 11.80 19.29
CA VAL A 246 -14.12 12.93 18.81
C VAL A 246 -14.24 13.10 17.30
N SER A 247 -14.32 11.99 16.56
CA SER A 247 -14.43 11.99 15.10
C SER A 247 -15.80 11.48 14.65
N ILE A 248 -16.73 12.41 14.44
CA ILE A 248 -18.16 12.15 14.16
C ILE A 248 -18.36 11.22 12.95
N LYS A 249 -17.50 11.30 11.93
CA LYS A 249 -17.59 10.48 10.71
C LYS A 249 -16.97 9.08 10.85
N GLY A 250 -16.48 8.74 12.05
CA GLY A 250 -15.70 7.54 12.33
C GLY A 250 -14.22 7.86 12.50
N PRO A 251 -13.39 6.87 12.89
CA PRO A 251 -11.96 7.05 13.10
C PRO A 251 -11.30 7.71 11.87
N SER A 252 -10.36 8.62 12.11
CA SER A 252 -9.66 9.34 11.04
C SER A 252 -8.16 9.39 11.26
N ALA A 253 -7.42 9.56 10.17
CA ALA A 253 -5.99 9.77 10.24
C ALA A 253 -5.50 10.64 9.07
N THR A 254 -4.43 11.38 9.31
CA THR A 254 -3.68 12.09 8.27
C THR A 254 -2.23 11.64 8.31
N ILE A 255 -1.71 11.19 7.17
CA ILE A 255 -0.29 10.86 7.00
C ILE A 255 0.32 11.89 6.07
N ARG A 256 1.40 12.54 6.52
CA ARG A 256 2.21 13.46 5.72
C ARG A 256 3.54 12.81 5.40
N LYS A 257 3.77 12.56 4.13
CA LYS A 257 5.00 11.92 3.65
C LYS A 257 6.11 12.95 3.54
N PHE A 258 7.30 12.55 3.97
CA PHE A 258 8.48 13.34 3.64
C PHE A 258 8.96 13.02 2.24
N SER A 259 9.31 14.06 1.48
CA SER A 259 9.98 13.85 0.19
C SER A 259 11.35 13.24 0.46
N ALA A 260 11.60 12.04 -0.08
CA ALA A 260 12.90 11.38 0.01
C ALA A 260 14.04 12.22 -0.56
N THR A 261 13.74 13.06 -1.56
CA THR A 261 14.67 14.06 -2.09
C THR A 261 14.23 15.45 -1.63
N PRO A 262 15.05 16.14 -0.81
CA PRO A 262 14.80 17.53 -0.44
C PRO A 262 14.77 18.42 -1.68
N LEU A 263 14.05 19.54 -1.58
CA LEU A 263 14.08 20.56 -2.62
C LEU A 263 15.47 21.17 -2.71
N SER A 264 16.04 21.18 -3.92
CA SER A 264 17.31 21.86 -4.13
C SER A 264 17.11 23.37 -4.22
N VAL A 265 18.13 24.14 -3.83
CA VAL A 265 18.10 25.60 -3.98
C VAL A 265 17.83 26.00 -5.43
N VAL A 266 18.39 25.26 -6.39
CA VAL A 266 18.15 25.46 -7.83
C VAL A 266 16.67 25.27 -8.20
N GLN A 267 15.98 24.29 -7.60
CA GLN A 267 14.55 24.09 -7.81
C GLN A 267 13.73 25.25 -7.23
N LEU A 268 14.07 25.74 -6.04
CA LEU A 268 13.38 26.88 -5.40
C LEU A 268 13.51 28.16 -6.23
N VAL A 269 14.70 28.43 -6.78
CA VAL A 269 14.92 29.55 -7.72
C VAL A 269 14.12 29.34 -9.02
N LYS A 270 14.15 28.12 -9.60
CA LYS A 270 13.37 27.80 -10.81
C LYS A 270 11.86 27.97 -10.61
N TRP A 271 11.35 27.75 -9.39
CA TRP A 271 9.94 27.95 -9.05
C TRP A 271 9.63 29.38 -8.62
N ASN A 272 10.57 30.31 -8.75
CA ASN A 272 10.44 31.70 -8.34
C ASN A 272 10.03 31.86 -6.85
N THR A 273 10.44 30.93 -6.00
CA THR A 273 10.22 31.04 -4.54
C THR A 273 11.10 32.15 -3.95
N PHE A 274 12.32 32.29 -4.45
CA PHE A 274 13.22 33.43 -4.23
C PHE A 274 14.17 33.57 -5.42
N SER A 275 14.80 34.74 -5.56
CA SER A 275 15.73 35.02 -6.66
C SER A 275 17.11 34.40 -6.42
N ALA A 276 17.91 34.26 -7.50
CA ALA A 276 19.28 33.75 -7.39
C ALA A 276 20.17 34.64 -6.50
N GLU A 277 19.90 35.95 -6.45
CA GLU A 277 20.61 36.90 -5.60
C GLU A 277 20.31 36.66 -4.11
N ILE A 278 19.04 36.40 -3.76
CA ILE A 278 18.68 36.02 -2.38
C ILE A 278 19.31 34.68 -2.02
N ALA A 279 19.34 33.73 -2.95
CA ALA A 279 20.00 32.45 -2.75
C ALA A 279 21.49 32.62 -2.47
N ALA A 280 22.18 33.48 -3.22
CA ALA A 280 23.59 33.80 -3.03
C ALA A 280 23.84 34.53 -1.71
N TYR A 281 22.97 35.50 -1.36
CA TYR A 281 23.05 36.20 -0.09
C TYR A 281 22.93 35.26 1.11
N LEU A 282 22.02 34.27 1.06
CA LEU A 282 21.87 33.27 2.12
C LEU A 282 23.01 32.23 2.18
N TRP A 283 23.83 32.14 1.12
CA TRP A 283 24.97 31.23 1.08
C TRP A 283 26.23 31.85 1.73
N LEU A 284 26.35 33.18 1.68
CA LEU A 284 27.44 33.92 2.33
C LEU A 284 27.30 33.90 3.86
#